data_AF-A0A9D4WC76-F1
#
_entry.id   AF-A0A9D4WC76-F1
#
_cell.length_a   1.000
_cell.length_b   1.000
_cell.length_c   1.000
_cell.angle_alpha   90.00
_cell.angle_beta   90.00
_cell.angle_gamma   90.00
#
_symmetry.space_group_name_H-M   'P 1'
#
loop_
_entity.id
_entity.type
_entity.pdbx_description
1 polymer ?
#
loop_
_entity_poly.entity_id
_entity_poly.type
_entity_poly.pdbx_seq_one_letter_code
_entity_poly.pdbx_strand_id
1 'polypeptide(L)'
;LVDRVLKIGVLLTEVYIDTVGDPGKYEAKMSKNFPSIKFVVAKKADSLYPVVSGASIAAKVTRDRAVRDWVLDETADNIHRNFGSGYPADPATKSWLENHKHSIFGFPTLVRFSWGTCSTYFKSGAEVLW
;
A
#
# COMPACT_ATOMS: atom_id res chain seq x y z
N LEU A 1 -13.24 3.29 4.00
CA LEU A 1 -14.06 2.45 3.09
C LEU A 1 -15.40 2.06 3.72
N VAL A 2 -15.43 1.42 4.89
CA VAL A 2 -16.68 1.11 5.62
C VAL A 2 -17.59 2.33 5.78
N ASP A 3 -17.07 3.43 6.32
CA ASP A 3 -17.79 4.70 6.46
C ASP A 3 -18.35 5.24 5.12
N ARG A 4 -17.60 5.09 4.02
CA ARG A 4 -18.06 5.49 2.68
C ARG A 4 -19.27 4.65 2.24
N VAL A 5 -19.26 3.34 2.52
CA VAL A 5 -20.36 2.42 2.17
C VAL A 5 -21.62 2.78 2.96
N LEU A 6 -21.49 3.13 4.24
CA LEU A 6 -22.61 3.62 5.05
C LEU A 6 -23.18 4.93 4.50
N LYS A 7 -22.31 5.88 4.13
CA LYS A 7 -22.72 7.19 3.58
C LYS A 7 -23.48 7.11 2.26
N ILE A 8 -23.25 6.08 1.45
CA ILE A 8 -24.00 5.86 0.21
C ILE A 8 -25.32 5.10 0.44
N GLY A 9 -25.70 4.86 1.70
CA GLY A 9 -27.01 4.28 2.06
C GLY A 9 -27.08 2.75 2.00
N VAL A 10 -25.95 2.05 1.88
CA VAL A 10 -25.94 0.59 1.91
C VAL A 10 -26.19 0.11 3.35
N LEU A 11 -27.19 -0.75 3.52
CA LEU A 11 -27.44 -1.45 4.79
C LEU A 11 -26.34 -2.48 5.03
N LEU A 12 -25.28 -2.05 5.72
CA LEU A 12 -24.12 -2.87 6.02
C LEU A 12 -24.27 -3.48 7.43
N THR A 13 -24.49 -4.79 7.50
CA THR A 13 -24.70 -5.52 8.76
C THR A 13 -23.46 -6.30 9.22
N GLU A 14 -22.64 -6.77 8.28
CA GLU A 14 -21.46 -7.59 8.58
C GLU A 14 -20.28 -7.25 7.66
N VAL A 15 -19.07 -7.25 8.21
CA VAL A 15 -17.81 -6.97 7.50
C VAL A 15 -16.76 -8.01 7.84
N TYR A 16 -16.17 -8.60 6.80
CA TYR A 16 -15.09 -9.58 6.90
C TYR A 16 -13.76 -8.94 6.51
N ILE A 17 -12.72 -9.12 7.32
CA ILE A 17 -11.43 -8.45 7.14
C ILE A 17 -10.28 -9.47 7.21
N ASP A 18 -9.43 -9.46 6.19
CA ASP A 18 -8.14 -10.14 6.24
C ASP A 18 -7.12 -9.33 7.03
N THR A 19 -6.36 -9.99 7.91
CA THR A 19 -5.31 -9.34 8.72
C THR A 19 -4.01 -10.12 8.69
N VAL A 20 -2.91 -9.38 8.77
CA VAL A 20 -1.56 -9.91 9.01
C VAL A 20 -1.21 -9.94 10.52
N GLY A 21 -1.94 -9.17 11.33
CA GLY A 21 -1.68 -8.97 12.76
C GLY A 21 -2.58 -9.77 13.68
N ASP A 22 -2.74 -9.29 14.91
CA ASP A 22 -3.67 -9.83 15.89
C ASP A 22 -5.13 -9.55 15.46
N PRO A 23 -5.94 -10.58 15.17
CA PRO A 23 -7.32 -10.37 14.74
C PRO A 23 -8.19 -9.76 15.83
N GLY A 24 -8.05 -10.18 17.09
CA GLY A 24 -8.89 -9.73 18.19
C GLY A 24 -8.70 -8.24 18.51
N LYS A 25 -7.45 -7.76 18.50
CA LYS A 25 -7.17 -6.32 18.64
C LYS A 25 -7.79 -5.50 17.52
N TYR A 26 -7.73 -6.00 16.29
CA TYR A 26 -8.26 -5.26 15.15
C TYR A 26 -9.79 -5.29 15.11
N GLU A 27 -10.40 -6.42 15.43
CA GLU A 27 -11.84 -6.58 15.59
C GLU A 27 -12.37 -5.63 16.66
N ALA A 28 -11.78 -5.63 17.87
CA ALA A 28 -12.18 -4.73 18.94
C ALA A 28 -12.10 -3.25 18.52
N LYS A 29 -11.04 -2.87 17.78
CA LYS A 29 -10.91 -1.52 17.23
C LYS A 29 -12.02 -1.19 16.23
N MET A 30 -12.36 -2.12 15.34
CA MET A 30 -13.39 -1.91 14.31
C MET A 30 -14.79 -1.85 14.92
N SER A 31 -15.11 -2.78 15.81
CA SER A 31 -16.40 -2.82 16.53
C SER A 31 -16.59 -1.59 17.42
N LYS A 32 -15.52 -1.04 18.01
CA LYS A 32 -15.60 0.25 18.73
C LYS A 32 -15.97 1.42 17.81
N ASN A 33 -15.43 1.44 16.59
CA ASN A 33 -15.64 2.54 15.64
C ASN A 33 -16.97 2.42 14.89
N PHE A 34 -17.51 1.21 14.72
CA PHE A 34 -18.75 0.93 14.01
C PHE A 34 -19.63 -0.05 14.82
N PRO A 35 -20.25 0.39 15.92
CA PRO A 35 -20.92 -0.50 16.88
C PRO A 35 -22.12 -1.27 16.34
N SER A 36 -22.74 -0.78 15.26
CA SER A 36 -23.91 -1.40 14.62
C SER A 36 -23.55 -2.46 13.57
N ILE A 37 -22.26 -2.74 13.37
CA ILE A 37 -21.76 -3.65 12.35
C ILE A 37 -21.04 -4.80 13.04
N LYS A 38 -21.35 -6.04 12.65
CA LYS A 38 -20.59 -7.21 13.07
C LYS A 38 -19.29 -7.30 12.28
N PHE A 39 -18.15 -7.36 12.97
CA PHE A 39 -16.86 -7.59 12.33
C PHE A 39 -16.40 -9.02 12.53
N VAL A 40 -15.86 -9.62 11.47
CA VAL A 40 -15.14 -10.89 11.51
C VAL A 40 -13.75 -10.62 10.96
N VAL A 41 -12.75 -10.66 11.84
CA VAL A 41 -11.35 -10.47 11.44
C VAL A 41 -10.63 -11.81 11.53
N ALA A 42 -9.98 -12.22 10.45
CA ALA A 42 -9.24 -13.47 10.41
C ALA A 42 -7.94 -13.33 9.61
N LYS A 43 -6.97 -14.19 9.92
CA LYS A 43 -5.79 -14.36 9.08
C LYS A 43 -6.15 -15.23 7.88
N LYS A 44 -5.66 -14.89 6.69
CA LYS A 44 -5.98 -15.59 5.44
C LYS A 44 -7.49 -15.61 5.17
N ALA A 45 -8.18 -14.53 5.52
CA ALA A 45 -9.63 -14.43 5.37
C ALA A 45 -10.06 -14.50 3.89
N ASP A 46 -9.17 -14.12 2.97
CA ASP A 46 -9.36 -14.28 1.52
C ASP A 46 -9.48 -15.74 1.07
N SER A 47 -8.93 -16.68 1.84
CA SER A 47 -9.03 -18.13 1.61
C SER A 47 -10.25 -18.74 2.31
N LEU A 48 -10.85 -18.02 3.26
CA LEU A 48 -11.98 -18.50 4.08
C LEU A 48 -13.33 -17.96 3.60
N TYR A 49 -13.35 -16.73 3.08
CA TYR A 49 -14.58 -16.01 2.78
C TYR A 49 -14.55 -15.47 1.33
N PRO A 50 -15.50 -15.88 0.46
CA PRO A 50 -15.54 -15.44 -0.94
C PRO A 50 -15.59 -13.91 -1.11
N VAL A 51 -16.26 -13.19 -0.20
CA VAL A 51 -16.32 -11.72 -0.24
C VAL A 51 -14.95 -11.07 -0.02
N VAL A 52 -14.11 -11.67 0.82
CA VAL A 52 -12.74 -11.20 1.05
C VAL A 52 -11.83 -11.61 -0.11
N SER A 53 -12.06 -12.78 -0.69
CA SER A 53 -11.38 -13.22 -1.92
C SER A 53 -11.62 -12.24 -3.08
N GLY A 54 -12.88 -11.86 -3.31
CA GLY A 54 -13.24 -10.85 -4.32
C GLY A 54 -12.60 -9.49 -4.04
N ALA A 55 -12.60 -9.04 -2.79
CA ALA A 55 -11.91 -7.81 -2.39
C ALA A 55 -10.39 -7.88 -2.64
N SER A 56 -9.78 -9.04 -2.41
CA SER A 56 -8.35 -9.30 -2.65
C SER A 56 -8.00 -9.21 -4.14
N ILE A 57 -8.85 -9.74 -5.02
CA ILE A 57 -8.71 -9.59 -6.49
C ILE A 57 -8.81 -8.12 -6.88
N ALA A 58 -9.87 -7.43 -6.43
CA ALA A 58 -10.08 -6.01 -6.75
C ALA A 58 -8.90 -5.15 -6.31
N ALA A 59 -8.37 -5.39 -5.11
CA ALA A 59 -7.21 -4.67 -4.58
C ALA A 59 -5.95 -4.90 -5.42
N LYS A 60 -5.63 -6.16 -5.76
CA LYS A 60 -4.45 -6.51 -6.56
C LYS A 60 -4.51 -5.95 -7.97
N VAL A 61 -5.63 -6.15 -8.67
CA VAL A 61 -5.81 -5.63 -10.04
C VAL A 61 -5.74 -4.10 -10.07
N THR A 62 -6.34 -3.42 -9.09
CA THR A 62 -6.28 -1.96 -8.98
C THR A 62 -4.86 -1.48 -8.70
N ARG A 63 -4.12 -2.14 -7.81
CA ARG A 63 -2.72 -1.83 -7.52
C ARG A 63 -1.88 -1.95 -8.80
N ASP A 64 -1.96 -3.09 -9.47
CA ASP A 64 -1.11 -3.37 -10.63
C ASP A 64 -1.41 -2.39 -11.76
N ARG A 65 -2.70 -2.04 -11.96
CA ARG A 65 -3.10 -0.99 -12.88
C ARG A 65 -2.55 0.38 -12.47
N ALA A 66 -2.69 0.78 -11.22
CA ALA A 66 -2.22 2.08 -10.75
C ALA A 66 -0.71 2.25 -10.90
N VAL A 67 0.08 1.19 -10.67
CA VAL A 67 1.53 1.20 -10.89
C VAL A 67 1.87 1.24 -12.38
N ARG A 68 1.19 0.42 -13.21
CA ARG A 68 1.36 0.43 -14.67
C ARG A 68 0.94 1.72 -15.34
N ASP A 69 0.00 2.45 -14.77
CA ASP A 69 -0.56 3.71 -15.30
C ASP A 69 0.04 4.94 -14.58
N TRP A 70 0.96 4.73 -13.62
CA TRP A 70 1.58 5.81 -12.85
C TRP A 70 2.30 6.81 -13.75
N VAL A 71 1.94 8.08 -13.62
CA VAL A 71 2.59 9.21 -14.28
C VAL A 71 3.55 9.83 -13.27
N LEU A 72 4.81 9.96 -13.65
CA LEU A 72 5.82 10.62 -12.84
C LEU A 72 5.78 12.12 -13.16
N ASP A 73 5.68 12.94 -12.13
CA ASP A 73 5.67 14.40 -12.26
C ASP A 73 7.09 14.96 -12.42
N GLU A 74 8.11 14.17 -12.08
CA GLU A 74 9.50 14.56 -12.12
C GLU A 74 10.00 14.72 -13.57
N THR A 75 10.55 15.89 -13.87
CA THR A 75 11.03 16.26 -15.21
C THR A 75 12.48 15.83 -15.49
N ALA A 76 13.05 14.96 -14.65
CA ALA A 76 14.43 14.54 -14.85
C ALA A 76 14.54 13.66 -16.10
N ASP A 77 15.51 13.97 -16.96
CA ASP A 77 15.75 13.21 -18.18
C ASP A 77 16.01 11.74 -17.85
N ASN A 78 15.33 10.83 -18.56
CA ASN A 78 15.48 9.37 -18.50
C ASN A 78 14.82 8.61 -17.35
N ILE A 79 13.85 9.18 -16.60
CA ILE A 79 13.07 8.34 -15.67
C ILE A 79 12.17 7.38 -16.45
N HIS A 80 12.53 6.10 -16.45
CA HIS A 80 11.77 5.06 -17.13
C HIS A 80 10.86 4.28 -16.18
N ARG A 81 9.81 3.65 -16.72
CA ARG A 81 8.72 3.02 -15.93
C ARG A 81 8.98 1.55 -15.56
N ASN A 82 10.21 1.09 -15.68
CA ASN A 82 10.57 -0.31 -15.38
C ASN A 82 10.93 -0.44 -13.90
N PHE A 83 9.92 -0.27 -13.04
CA PHE A 83 10.07 -0.29 -11.58
C PHE A 83 10.34 -1.68 -11.00
N GLY A 84 10.23 -2.74 -11.81
CA GLY A 84 10.12 -4.11 -11.33
C GLY A 84 8.79 -4.34 -10.60
N SER A 85 8.81 -5.24 -9.62
CA SER A 85 7.66 -5.58 -8.78
C SER A 85 7.31 -4.52 -7.71
N GLY A 86 8.24 -3.60 -7.43
CA GLY A 86 8.15 -2.62 -6.34
C GLY A 86 8.45 -3.18 -4.95
N TYR A 87 8.83 -4.46 -4.83
CA TYR A 87 9.23 -5.04 -3.54
C TYR A 87 10.72 -4.82 -3.27
N PRO A 88 11.12 -4.54 -2.01
CA PRO A 88 12.54 -4.34 -1.70
C PRO A 88 13.46 -5.53 -1.98
N ALA A 89 12.93 -6.74 -2.06
CA ALA A 89 13.71 -7.93 -2.36
C ALA A 89 14.02 -8.10 -3.86
N ASP A 90 13.27 -7.41 -4.72
CA ASP A 90 13.37 -7.55 -6.17
C ASP A 90 14.61 -6.81 -6.71
N PRO A 91 15.54 -7.51 -7.39
CA PRO A 91 16.72 -6.88 -8.00
C PRO A 91 16.38 -5.76 -8.99
N ALA A 92 15.30 -5.89 -9.78
CA ALA A 92 14.90 -4.85 -10.73
C ALA A 92 14.45 -3.58 -10.01
N THR A 93 13.70 -3.73 -8.91
CA THR A 93 13.28 -2.61 -8.06
C THR A 93 14.48 -1.90 -7.43
N LYS A 94 15.45 -2.65 -6.90
CA LYS A 94 16.68 -2.07 -6.32
C LYS A 94 17.50 -1.30 -7.36
N SER A 95 17.69 -1.90 -8.54
CA SER A 95 18.43 -1.24 -9.63
C SER A 95 17.72 0.03 -10.08
N TRP A 96 16.39 0.02 -10.15
CA TRP A 96 15.62 1.21 -10.48
C TRP A 96 15.83 2.31 -9.45
N LEU A 97 15.75 2.01 -8.14
CA LEU A 97 16.00 2.99 -7.09
C LEU A 97 17.39 3.62 -7.21
N GLU A 98 18.42 2.81 -7.42
CA GLU A 98 19.81 3.31 -7.56
C GLU A 98 20.00 4.27 -8.74
N ASN A 99 19.36 3.96 -9.87
CA ASN A 99 19.47 4.75 -11.09
C ASN A 99 18.66 6.05 -11.05
N HIS A 100 17.67 6.14 -10.16
CA HIS A 100 16.73 7.26 -10.10
C HIS A 100 16.76 7.99 -8.76
N LYS A 101 17.88 7.92 -8.04
CA LYS A 101 18.10 8.75 -6.85
C LYS A 101 18.74 10.09 -7.22
N HIS A 102 18.36 11.14 -6.52
CA HIS A 102 18.90 12.49 -6.61
C HIS A 102 19.56 12.88 -5.29
N SER A 103 20.73 13.53 -5.36
CA SER A 103 21.52 13.89 -4.18
C SER A 103 20.78 14.86 -3.25
N ILE A 104 19.94 15.74 -3.79
CA ILE A 104 19.19 16.74 -3.01
C ILE A 104 17.75 16.30 -2.75
N PHE A 105 17.08 15.70 -3.73
CA PHE A 105 15.62 15.45 -3.67
C PHE A 105 15.28 14.02 -3.24
N GLY A 106 16.27 13.13 -3.15
CA GLY A 106 16.05 11.73 -2.81
C GLY A 106 15.50 10.95 -4.00
N PHE A 107 14.21 10.66 -4.03
CA PHE A 107 13.59 9.79 -5.04
C PHE A 107 12.34 10.42 -5.67
N PRO A 108 11.90 9.92 -6.83
CA PRO A 108 10.60 10.27 -7.37
C PRO A 108 9.46 9.94 -6.39
N THR A 109 8.37 10.70 -6.49
CA THR A 109 7.14 10.63 -5.68
C THR A 109 6.50 9.26 -5.61
N LEU A 110 6.75 8.39 -6.60
CA LEU A 110 6.35 6.98 -6.57
C LEU A 110 6.94 6.23 -5.37
N VAL A 111 8.13 6.62 -4.91
CA VAL A 111 8.89 5.92 -3.88
C VAL A 111 8.38 6.29 -2.49
N ARG A 112 8.21 5.26 -1.65
CA ARG A 112 7.81 5.44 -0.25
C ARG A 112 9.04 5.66 0.63
N PHE A 113 9.38 6.93 0.87
CA PHE A 113 10.55 7.36 1.64
C PHE A 113 10.66 6.75 3.05
N SER A 114 9.52 6.36 3.64
CA SER A 114 9.46 5.72 4.96
C SER A 114 9.98 4.28 4.99
N TRP A 115 10.26 3.64 3.84
CA TRP A 115 10.80 2.28 3.82
C TRP A 115 12.27 2.27 4.24
N GLY A 116 12.64 1.33 5.10
CA GLY A 116 14.04 1.18 5.56
C GLY A 116 15.05 0.95 4.43
N THR A 117 14.60 0.41 3.30
CA THR A 117 15.40 0.29 2.06
C THR A 117 15.81 1.66 1.52
N CYS A 118 15.01 2.71 1.70
CA CYS A 118 15.36 4.07 1.28
C CYS A 118 16.42 4.69 2.19
N SER A 119 16.42 4.36 3.48
CA SER A 119 17.33 4.93 4.49
C SER A 119 18.80 4.70 4.17
N THR A 120 19.16 3.57 3.54
CA THR A 120 20.54 3.30 3.14
C THR A 120 21.01 4.25 2.04
N TYR A 121 20.12 4.70 1.16
CA TYR A 121 20.47 5.59 0.05
C TYR A 121 20.65 7.04 0.50
N PHE A 122 19.89 7.49 1.50
CA PHE A 122 20.00 8.85 2.02
C PHE A 122 21.36 9.15 2.68
N LYS A 123 22.10 8.12 3.13
CA LYS A 123 23.47 8.30 3.64
C LYS A 123 24.44 8.88 2.61
N SER A 124 24.12 8.74 1.32
CA SER A 124 24.91 9.28 0.20
C SER A 124 24.39 10.61 -0.36
N GLY A 125 23.28 11.12 0.19
CA GLY A 125 22.66 12.38 -0.24
C GLY A 125 23.08 13.57 0.63
N ALA A 126 22.48 14.72 0.33
CA ALA A 126 22.60 15.91 1.15
C ALA A 126 21.97 15.69 2.53
N GLU A 127 22.65 16.14 3.58
CA GLU A 127 22.13 16.11 4.94
C GLU A 127 20.97 17.10 5.08
N VAL A 128 19.85 16.65 5.66
CA VAL A 128 18.67 17.48 5.92
C VAL A 128 18.39 17.48 7.41
N LEU A 129 18.44 18.67 8.02
CA LEU A 129 18.04 18.91 9.40
C LEU A 129 16.62 19.46 9.40
N TRP A 130 15.69 18.73 10.03
CA TRP A 130 14.26 19.07 10.13
C TRP A 130 13.93 19.75 11.45
#